data_AF-A0A945PSF2-F1
#
_entry.id   AF-A0A945PSF2-F1
#
_cell.length_a   1.000
_cell.length_b   1.000
_cell.length_c   1.000
_cell.angle_alpha   90.00
_cell.angle_beta   90.00
_cell.angle_gamma   90.00
#
_symmetry.space_group_name_H-M   'P 1'
#
loop_
_entity.id
_entity.type
_entity.pdbx_description
1 polymer ?
#
loop_
_entity_poly.entity_id
_entity_poly.type
_entity_poly.pdbx_seq_one_letter_code
_entity_poly.pdbx_strand_id
1 'polypeptide(L)' 'MTLKANLADGALYWVADVNAATEDAAMTAAEASFARQMDNAAEWSFTEADVEPL' A
#
# COMPACT_ATOMS: atom_id res chain seq x y z
N MET A 1 7.97 1.56 -2.83
CA MET A 1 6.88 2.37 -3.43
C MET A 1 5.82 2.63 -2.37
N THR A 2 5.22 3.82 -2.39
CA THR A 2 4.14 4.19 -1.44
C THR A 2 2.86 4.46 -2.22
N LEU A 3 1.79 3.75 -1.89
CA LEU A 3 0.44 4.01 -2.36
C LEU A 3 -0.32 4.82 -1.31
N LYS A 4 -1.00 5.88 -1.74
CA LYS A 4 -1.92 6.65 -0.90
C LYS A 4 -3.33 6.48 -1.46
N ALA A 5 -4.22 5.89 -0.67
CA ALA A 5 -5.64 5.85 -0.97
C ALA A 5 -6.40 6.80 -0.03
N ASN A 6 -7.25 7.66 -0.60
CA ASN A 6 -8.16 8.50 0.18
C ASN A 6 -9.44 7.71 0.45
N LEU A 7 -9.82 7.60 1.71
CA LEU A 7 -11.03 6.95 2.19
C LEU A 7 -12.01 8.03 2.69
N ALA A 8 -13.26 7.65 2.94
CA ALA A 8 -14.27 8.60 3.43
C ALA A 8 -13.86 9.25 4.76
N ASP A 9 -13.26 8.46 5.65
CA ASP A 9 -12.92 8.88 7.02
C ASP A 9 -11.41 8.97 7.27
N GLY A 10 -10.58 8.95 6.22
CA GLY A 10 -9.12 9.00 6.41
C GLY A 10 -8.30 8.75 5.15
N ALA A 11 -7.01 8.47 5.34
CA ALA A 11 -6.11 8.08 4.27
C ALA A 11 -5.36 6.81 4.67
N LEU A 12 -5.24 5.88 3.72
CA LEU A 12 -4.41 4.69 3.86
C LEU A 12 -3.09 4.94 3.13
N TYR A 13 -1.99 4.81 3.86
CA TYR A 13 -0.64 4.79 3.31
C TYR A 13 -0.15 3.34 3.32
N TRP A 14 0.11 2.80 2.15
CA TRP A 14 0.66 1.46 2.00
C TRP A 14 2.05 1.54 1.39
N VAL A 15 3.05 1.11 2.16
CA VAL A 15 4.46 1.13 1.76
C VAL A 15 4.90 -0.31 1.47
N ALA A 16 5.39 -0.55 0.28
CA ALA A 16 5.91 -1.85 -0.12
C ALA A 16 7.08 -1.74 -1.08
N ASP A 17 8.04 -2.65 -0.96
CA ASP A 17 9.09 -2.80 -1.94
C ASP A 17 8.58 -3.66 -3.11
N VAL A 18 8.57 -3.06 -4.31
CA VAL A 18 8.08 -3.69 -5.52
C VAL A 18 9.20 -3.72 -6.54
N ASN A 19 9.53 -4.91 -7.04
CA ASN A 19 10.55 -5.08 -8.06
C ASN A 19 9.91 -4.94 -9.45
N ALA A 20 10.23 -3.86 -10.16
CA ALA A 20 9.71 -3.59 -11.49
C ALA A 20 10.77 -2.88 -12.36
N ALA A 21 10.71 -3.13 -13.68
CA ALA A 21 11.68 -2.61 -14.63
C ALA A 21 11.43 -1.13 -15.03
N THR A 22 10.23 -0.61 -14.79
CA THR A 22 9.82 0.77 -15.10
C THR A 22 8.87 1.29 -14.02
N GLU A 23 8.72 2.61 -13.90
CA GLU A 23 7.81 3.23 -12.92
C GLU A 23 6.34 2.84 -13.16
N ASP A 24 5.87 2.82 -14.41
CA ASP A 24 4.51 2.37 -14.75
C ASP A 24 4.26 0.91 -14.37
N ALA A 25 5.27 0.05 -14.57
CA ALA A 25 5.22 -1.34 -14.15
C ALA A 25 5.25 -1.46 -12.62
N ALA A 26 5.95 -0.57 -11.91
CA ALA A 26 5.98 -0.52 -10.46
C ALA A 26 4.58 -0.20 -9.90
N MET A 27 3.87 0.77 -10.49
CA MET A 27 2.51 1.13 -10.09
C MET A 27 1.54 -0.06 -10.25
N THR A 28 1.55 -0.67 -11.44
CA THR A 28 0.68 -1.83 -11.73
C THR A 28 0.98 -3.01 -10.81
N ALA A 29 2.26 -3.29 -10.55
CA ALA A 29 2.68 -4.37 -9.66
C ALA A 29 2.35 -4.06 -8.19
N ALA A 30 2.43 -2.80 -7.77
CA ALA A 30 2.05 -2.33 -6.44
C ALA A 30 0.54 -2.48 -6.22
N GLU A 31 -0.29 -2.03 -7.16
CA GLU A 31 -1.75 -2.19 -7.10
C GLU A 31 -2.17 -3.66 -7.06
N ALA A 32 -1.60 -4.50 -7.93
CA ALA A 32 -1.89 -5.93 -7.94
C ALA A 32 -1.48 -6.62 -6.62
N SER A 33 -0.35 -6.20 -6.03
CA SER A 33 0.11 -6.71 -4.74
C SER A 33 -0.77 -6.22 -3.60
N PHE A 34 -1.17 -4.95 -3.61
CA PHE A 34 -2.09 -4.38 -2.64
C PHE A 34 -3.46 -5.08 -2.66
N ALA A 35 -4.02 -5.35 -3.85
CA ALA A 35 -5.27 -6.09 -3.99
C ALA A 35 -5.18 -7.50 -3.39
N ARG A 36 -4.09 -8.23 -3.63
CA ARG A 36 -3.86 -9.55 -3.00
C ARG A 36 -3.73 -9.47 -1.48
N GLN A 37 -3.12 -8.40 -0.96
CA GLN A 37 -3.01 -8.21 0.48
C GLN A 37 -4.39 -7.93 1.08
N MET A 38 -5.24 -7.15 0.40
CA MET A 38 -6.61 -6.88 0.82
C MET A 38 -7.47 -8.15 0.89
N ASP A 39 -7.26 -9.12 -0.01
CA ASP A 39 -7.92 -10.43 0.07
C ASP A 39 -7.55 -11.20 1.35
N ASN A 40 -6.34 -10.96 1.90
CA ASN A 40 -5.85 -11.52 3.16
C ASN A 40 -5.97 -10.53 4.33
N ALA A 41 -6.82 -9.50 4.21
CA ALA A 41 -6.93 -8.43 5.23
C ALA A 41 -7.30 -8.94 6.63
N ALA A 42 -7.92 -10.11 6.74
CA ALA A 42 -8.25 -10.73 8.02
C ALA A 42 -7.01 -11.12 8.85
N GLU A 43 -5.84 -11.26 8.22
CA GLU A 43 -4.57 -11.60 8.89
C GLU A 43 -3.72 -10.37 9.23
N TRP A 44 -4.21 -9.16 8.94
CA TRP A 44 -3.45 -7.94 9.15
C TRP A 44 -3.36 -7.60 10.64
N SER A 45 -2.13 -7.51 11.15
CA SER A 45 -1.85 -6.95 12.47
C SER A 45 -1.52 -5.46 12.30
N PHE A 46 -2.45 -4.59 12.69
CA PHE A 46 -2.21 -3.16 12.72
C PHE A 46 -1.36 -2.81 13.94
N THR A 47 -0.18 -2.25 13.71
CA THR A 47 0.69 -1.69 14.76
C THR A 47 0.72 -0.19 14.63
N GLU A 48 0.80 0.53 15.76
CA GLU A 48 1.08 1.97 15.71
C GLU A 48 2.40 2.20 14.98
N ALA A 49 2.33 2.94 13.88
CA ALA A 49 3.48 3.45 13.17
C ALA A 49 3.42 4.97 13.30
N ASP A 50 4.51 5.56 13.79
CA ASP A 50 4.70 7.01 13.76
C ASP A 50 4.96 7.41 12.31
N VAL A 51 3.88 7.55 11.54
CA VAL A 51 3.95 8.05 10.17
C VAL A 51 4.02 9.55 10.28
N GLU A 52 5.23 10.12 10.15
CA GLU A 52 5.38 11.56 10.03
C GLU A 52 4.50 12.06 8.86
N PRO A 53 3.65 13.07 9.06
CA PRO A 53 2.87 13.63 7.97
C PRO A 53 3.84 14.24 6.95
N LEU A 54 3.91 13.62 5.77
CA LEU A 54 4.67 14.10 4.61
C LEU A 54 4.19 15.47 4.14
#